data_AF-A0A848FJ17-F1
#
_entry.id   AF-A0A848FJ17-F1
#
_cell.length_a   1.000
_cell.length_b   1.000
_cell.length_c   1.000
_cell.angle_alpha   90.00
_cell.angle_beta   90.00
_cell.angle_gamma   90.00
#
_symmetry.space_group_name_H-M   'P 1'
#
loop_
_entity.id
_entity.type
_entity.pdbx_description
1 polymer ?
#
loop_
_entity_poly.entity_id
_entity_poly.type
_entity_poly.pdbx_seq_one_letter_code
_entity_poly.pdbx_strand_id
1 'polypeptide(L)'
;MKQSFFLLLLAVALFACKKESQNDIEFRKSYSSWLSFKKTSGDHYKYDVETSSWTGFASKTVIWVRNSKVIQRHYKVTQIGSTMYIPPSEMEWIENENEINSHKNKGAAAITLDEVYDKAQKDWLIRRDNTEITFEAKNNGMISTCGYRELSCADDCFNGIKITRIQSMAD
;
A
#
# COMPACT_ATOMS: atom_id res chain seq x y z
N MET A 1 -66.44 25.99 -3.65
CA MET A 1 -65.86 24.85 -4.39
C MET A 1 -64.75 25.42 -5.27
N LYS A 2 -63.45 25.11 -5.20
CA LYS A 2 -62.62 24.10 -4.50
C LYS A 2 -61.28 24.82 -4.20
N GLN A 3 -60.91 24.92 -2.92
CA GLN A 3 -59.76 24.24 -2.32
C GLN A 3 -58.39 24.54 -2.95
N SER A 4 -57.57 25.28 -2.19
CA SER A 4 -56.11 25.30 -2.24
C SER A 4 -55.52 23.90 -2.42
N PHE A 5 -54.49 23.80 -3.25
CA PHE A 5 -53.45 22.78 -3.05
C PHE A 5 -52.08 23.43 -3.18
N PHE A 6 -51.47 23.63 -2.02
CA PHE A 6 -50.03 23.68 -1.81
C PHE A 6 -49.37 22.51 -2.56
N LEU A 7 -48.35 22.77 -3.37
CA LEU A 7 -47.35 21.75 -3.70
C LEU A 7 -45.98 22.41 -3.85
N LEU A 8 -45.43 22.65 -2.66
CA LEU A 8 -44.02 22.74 -2.34
C LEU A 8 -43.31 21.48 -2.87
N LEU A 9 -42.52 21.58 -3.93
CA LEU A 9 -41.50 20.59 -4.26
C LEU A 9 -40.15 21.29 -4.23
N LEU A 10 -39.73 21.46 -2.98
CA LEU A 10 -38.40 21.77 -2.50
C LEU A 10 -37.42 20.79 -3.18
N ALA A 11 -36.74 21.24 -4.24
CA ALA A 11 -35.58 20.56 -4.77
C ALA A 11 -34.41 20.75 -3.78
N VAL A 12 -34.52 20.13 -2.59
CA VAL A 12 -33.37 19.88 -1.75
C VAL A 12 -32.58 18.83 -2.50
N ALA A 13 -31.59 19.30 -3.26
CA ALA A 13 -30.48 18.45 -3.67
C ALA A 13 -30.00 17.74 -2.40
N LEU A 14 -30.31 16.45 -2.30
CA LEU A 14 -29.74 15.55 -1.32
C LEU A 14 -28.25 15.42 -1.65
N PHE A 15 -27.46 16.45 -1.32
CA PHE A 15 -26.07 16.25 -0.98
C PHE A 15 -26.07 15.45 0.31
N ALA A 16 -26.32 14.15 0.18
CA ALA A 16 -25.94 13.18 1.19
C ALA A 16 -24.41 13.25 1.26
N CYS A 17 -23.92 14.18 2.08
CA CYS A 17 -22.52 14.32 2.40
C CYS A 17 -22.15 13.01 3.13
N LYS A 18 -21.66 12.03 2.37
CA LYS A 18 -21.19 10.77 2.93
C LYS A 18 -20.09 11.17 3.92
N LYS A 19 -20.32 10.91 5.21
CA LYS A 19 -19.34 11.20 6.25
C LYS A 19 -18.03 10.48 5.89
N GLU A 20 -17.02 11.27 5.53
CA GLU A 20 -15.69 10.80 5.17
C GLU A 20 -15.09 10.09 6.41
N SER A 21 -14.54 8.89 6.23
CA SER A 21 -13.93 8.16 7.34
C SER A 21 -12.57 8.78 7.69
N GLN A 22 -12.06 8.51 8.90
CA GLN A 22 -10.73 8.97 9.28
C GLN A 22 -9.65 8.47 8.29
N ASN A 23 -9.75 7.21 7.86
CA ASN A 23 -8.84 6.61 6.88
C ASN A 23 -8.91 7.33 5.53
N ASP A 24 -10.09 7.77 5.07
CA ASP A 24 -10.22 8.52 3.81
C ASP A 24 -9.50 9.87 3.89
N ILE A 25 -9.63 10.58 5.02
CA ILE A 25 -8.96 11.86 5.27
C ILE A 25 -7.44 11.68 5.30
N GLU A 26 -6.95 10.66 6.02
CA GLU A 26 -5.52 10.37 6.14
C GLU A 26 -4.92 9.89 4.81
N PHE A 27 -5.64 9.05 4.07
CA PHE A 27 -5.26 8.61 2.74
C PHE A 27 -5.10 9.79 1.79
N ARG A 28 -6.07 10.71 1.75
CA ARG A 28 -6.00 11.90 0.88
C ARG A 28 -4.82 12.81 1.21
N LYS A 29 -4.53 13.02 2.51
CA LYS A 29 -3.32 13.74 2.93
C LYS A 29 -2.06 13.02 2.45
N SER A 30 -2.04 11.70 2.60
CA SER A 30 -0.89 10.89 2.21
C SER A 30 -0.64 10.88 0.71
N TYR A 31 -1.72 10.79 -0.07
CA TYR A 31 -1.65 10.85 -1.53
C TYR A 31 -1.11 12.22 -2.00
N SER A 32 -1.49 13.32 -1.33
CA SER A 32 -0.91 14.63 -1.59
C SER A 32 0.60 14.66 -1.31
N SER A 33 1.06 14.07 -0.20
CA SER A 33 2.49 13.93 0.10
C SER A 33 3.22 13.11 -0.97
N TRP A 34 2.61 12.02 -1.46
CA TRP A 34 3.15 11.23 -2.56
C TRP A 34 3.29 12.04 -3.84
N LEU A 35 2.25 12.76 -4.27
CA LEU A 35 2.31 13.58 -5.47
C LEU A 35 3.41 14.65 -5.40
N SER A 36 3.57 15.26 -4.22
CA SER A 36 4.66 16.22 -3.97
C SER A 36 6.03 15.55 -4.06
N PHE A 37 6.22 14.41 -3.38
CA PHE A 37 7.47 13.65 -3.43
C PHE A 37 7.80 13.15 -4.84
N LYS A 38 6.82 12.62 -5.58
CA LYS A 38 6.98 12.18 -6.97
C LYS A 38 7.52 13.31 -7.84
N LYS A 39 6.94 14.51 -7.70
CA LYS A 39 7.39 15.70 -8.42
C LYS A 39 8.81 16.12 -8.02
N THR A 40 9.15 16.15 -6.74
CA THR A 40 10.46 16.63 -6.27
C THR A 40 11.59 15.62 -6.47
N SER A 41 11.27 14.33 -6.53
CA SER A 41 12.22 13.26 -6.84
C SER A 41 12.43 13.03 -8.34
N GLY A 42 11.72 13.75 -9.21
CA GLY A 42 11.76 13.48 -10.65
C GLY A 42 11.21 12.10 -11.01
N ASP A 43 10.38 11.51 -10.14
CA ASP A 43 9.91 10.13 -10.26
C ASP A 43 11.06 9.09 -10.30
N HIS A 44 12.10 9.38 -9.51
CA HIS A 44 13.26 8.54 -9.26
C HIS A 44 13.36 8.27 -7.77
N TYR A 45 12.99 7.07 -7.36
CA TYR A 45 12.97 6.71 -5.95
C TYR A 45 13.21 5.23 -5.73
N LYS A 46 13.50 4.89 -4.49
CA LYS A 46 13.43 3.53 -4.00
C LYS A 46 12.62 3.46 -2.72
N TYR A 47 12.04 2.30 -2.45
CA TYR A 47 11.35 2.07 -1.20
C TYR A 47 11.52 0.65 -0.69
N ASP A 48 11.42 0.52 0.63
CA ASP A 48 11.67 -0.71 1.37
C ASP A 48 10.35 -1.30 1.83
N VAL A 49 10.07 -2.54 1.45
CA VAL A 49 8.91 -3.31 1.92
C VAL A 49 9.38 -4.41 2.85
N GLU A 50 8.74 -4.54 4.00
CA GLU A 50 9.03 -5.60 4.97
C GLU A 50 7.85 -6.54 5.12
N THR A 51 8.16 -7.83 5.27
CA THR A 51 7.20 -8.86 5.69
C THR A 51 7.73 -9.57 6.92
N SER A 52 6.80 -10.03 7.76
CA SER A 52 7.09 -10.85 8.93
C SER A 52 5.99 -11.88 9.07
N SER A 53 6.38 -13.07 9.52
CA SER A 53 5.50 -14.20 9.78
C SER A 53 5.53 -14.55 11.27
N TRP A 54 4.42 -15.07 11.79
CA TRP A 54 4.32 -15.61 13.14
C TRP A 54 5.37 -16.70 13.42
N THR A 55 5.84 -17.42 12.39
CA THR A 55 6.89 -18.46 12.54
C THR A 55 8.29 -17.89 12.75
N GLY A 56 8.44 -16.56 12.85
CA GLY A 56 9.72 -15.88 13.06
C GLY A 56 10.51 -15.63 11.78
N PHE A 57 9.91 -15.87 10.60
CA PHE A 57 10.50 -15.47 9.33
C PHE A 57 10.23 -14.00 9.05
N ALA A 58 11.25 -13.26 8.62
CA ALA A 58 11.09 -11.89 8.14
C ALA A 58 11.96 -11.61 6.92
N SER A 59 11.48 -10.74 6.06
CA SER A 59 12.21 -10.35 4.85
C SER A 59 12.01 -8.88 4.51
N LYS A 60 12.94 -8.37 3.70
CA LYS A 60 12.93 -7.04 3.14
C LYS A 60 13.06 -7.13 1.63
N THR A 61 12.25 -6.37 0.91
CA THR A 61 12.40 -6.13 -0.54
C THR A 61 12.59 -4.64 -0.77
N VAL A 62 13.71 -4.25 -1.34
CA VAL A 62 13.92 -2.89 -1.83
C VAL A 62 13.51 -2.85 -3.30
N ILE A 63 12.75 -1.83 -3.69
CA ILE A 63 12.21 -1.66 -5.04
C ILE A 63 12.71 -0.31 -5.55
N TRP A 64 13.38 -0.31 -6.70
CA TRP A 64 13.86 0.90 -7.37
C TRP A 64 12.94 1.22 -8.53
N VAL A 65 12.53 2.49 -8.62
CA VAL A 65 11.63 3.01 -9.65
C VAL A 65 12.28 4.20 -10.33
N ARG A 66 12.23 4.20 -11.66
CA ARG A 66 12.70 5.29 -12.51
C ARG A 66 11.66 5.52 -13.62
N ASN A 67 11.21 6.76 -13.78
CA ASN A 67 10.24 7.11 -14.82
C ASN A 67 8.99 6.23 -14.77
N SER A 68 8.39 6.08 -13.58
CA SER A 68 7.20 5.26 -13.33
C SER A 68 7.36 3.77 -13.71
N LYS A 69 8.60 3.27 -13.82
CA LYS A 69 8.90 1.87 -14.10
C LYS A 69 9.78 1.29 -13.00
N VAL A 70 9.42 0.11 -12.49
CA VAL A 70 10.30 -0.67 -11.61
C VAL A 70 11.51 -1.14 -12.42
N ILE A 71 12.72 -0.79 -11.96
CA ILE A 71 13.97 -1.12 -12.65
C ILE A 71 14.83 -2.14 -11.90
N GLN A 72 14.62 -2.31 -10.60
CA GLN A 72 15.33 -3.28 -9.80
C GLN A 72 14.49 -3.73 -8.60
N ARG A 73 14.67 -4.98 -8.20
CA ARG A 73 14.28 -5.49 -6.88
C ARG A 73 15.46 -6.14 -6.20
N HIS A 74 15.59 -5.90 -4.91
CA HIS A 74 16.59 -6.57 -4.07
C HIS A 74 15.86 -7.15 -2.88
N TYR A 75 15.80 -8.47 -2.84
CA TYR A 75 15.20 -9.22 -1.76
C TYR A 75 16.27 -9.72 -0.81
N LYS A 76 15.97 -9.68 0.50
CA LYS A 76 16.82 -10.25 1.53
C LYS A 76 15.99 -10.76 2.70
N VAL A 77 16.28 -11.96 3.15
CA VAL A 77 15.79 -12.49 4.42
C VAL A 77 16.50 -11.77 5.57
N THR A 78 15.73 -11.22 6.50
CA THR A 78 16.25 -10.46 7.66
C THR A 78 16.20 -11.25 8.95
N GLN A 79 15.30 -12.24 9.04
CA GLN A 79 15.19 -13.15 10.17
C GLN A 79 14.68 -14.50 9.72
N ILE A 80 15.20 -15.57 10.33
CA ILE A 80 14.78 -16.95 10.09
C ILE A 80 14.36 -17.55 11.44
N GLY A 81 13.19 -18.18 11.49
CA GLY A 81 12.75 -18.95 12.65
C GLY A 81 13.63 -20.19 12.85
N SER A 82 13.78 -20.66 14.10
CA SER A 82 14.74 -21.71 14.46
C SER A 82 14.56 -23.05 13.72
N THR A 83 13.38 -23.31 13.15
CA THR A 83 13.05 -24.55 12.44
C THR A 83 13.05 -24.40 10.91
N MET A 84 13.28 -23.20 10.38
CA MET A 84 13.17 -22.93 8.94
C MET A 84 14.55 -23.02 8.26
N TYR A 85 14.64 -23.85 7.22
CA TYR A 85 15.80 -23.88 6.32
C TYR A 85 15.46 -23.13 5.03
N ILE A 86 16.32 -22.19 4.63
CA ILE A 86 16.22 -21.47 3.37
C ILE A 86 17.53 -21.69 2.61
N PRO A 87 17.49 -22.19 1.37
CA PRO A 87 18.70 -22.35 0.57
C PRO A 87 19.43 -21.00 0.44
N PRO A 88 20.78 -20.97 0.45
CA PRO A 88 21.52 -19.71 0.35
C PRO A 88 21.17 -18.85 -0.87
N SER A 89 20.87 -19.48 -2.01
CA SER A 89 20.42 -18.81 -3.24
C SER A 89 19.06 -18.13 -3.11
N GLU A 90 18.27 -18.46 -2.08
CA GLU A 90 16.96 -17.88 -1.82
C GLU A 90 16.95 -16.87 -0.67
N MET A 91 18.04 -16.81 0.10
CA MET A 91 18.17 -15.85 1.21
C MET A 91 18.31 -14.41 0.73
N GLU A 92 18.94 -14.21 -0.43
CA GLU A 92 19.18 -12.90 -1.01
C GLU A 92 19.33 -13.01 -2.52
N TRP A 93 18.66 -12.13 -3.26
CA TRP A 93 18.75 -12.09 -4.71
C TRP A 93 18.40 -10.68 -5.23
N ILE A 94 18.83 -10.40 -6.45
CA ILE A 94 18.58 -9.16 -7.15
C ILE A 94 17.91 -9.50 -8.50
N GLU A 95 16.87 -8.77 -8.84
CA GLU A 95 16.30 -8.72 -10.19
C GLU A 95 16.61 -7.36 -10.79
N ASN A 96 17.27 -7.33 -11.94
CA ASN A 96 17.44 -6.13 -12.75
C ASN A 96 16.31 -6.01 -13.79
N GLU A 97 16.31 -4.95 -14.61
CA GLU A 97 15.19 -4.62 -15.52
C GLU A 97 14.64 -5.80 -16.34
N ASN A 98 15.52 -6.65 -16.87
CA ASN A 98 15.13 -7.79 -17.72
C ASN A 98 14.71 -9.05 -16.91
N GLU A 99 14.87 -9.01 -15.59
CA GLU A 99 14.68 -10.11 -14.66
C GLU A 99 13.52 -9.86 -13.69
N ILE A 100 12.90 -8.67 -13.74
CA ILE A 100 11.79 -8.30 -12.86
C ILE A 100 10.69 -9.37 -12.91
N ASN A 101 10.30 -9.87 -11.74
CA ASN A 101 9.35 -10.96 -11.53
C ASN A 101 9.82 -12.37 -11.96
N SER A 102 11.13 -12.59 -12.13
CA SER A 102 11.69 -13.93 -12.33
C SER A 102 11.56 -14.81 -11.06
N HIS A 103 11.63 -14.21 -9.86
CA HIS A 103 11.39 -14.84 -8.57
C HIS A 103 9.91 -14.78 -8.19
N LYS A 104 9.09 -15.51 -8.95
CA LYS A 104 7.63 -15.57 -8.76
C LYS A 104 7.26 -15.91 -7.31
N ASN A 105 6.26 -15.19 -6.79
CA ASN A 105 5.69 -15.39 -5.45
C ASN A 105 6.70 -15.24 -4.29
N LYS A 106 7.85 -14.57 -4.49
CA LYS A 106 8.82 -14.24 -3.45
C LYS A 106 9.03 -12.75 -3.34
N GLY A 107 9.27 -12.27 -2.12
CA GLY A 107 9.43 -10.85 -1.82
C GLY A 107 8.16 -10.02 -2.09
N ALA A 108 8.28 -8.71 -1.95
CA ALA A 108 7.19 -7.77 -2.24
C ALA A 108 6.94 -7.66 -3.75
N ALA A 109 5.69 -7.43 -4.17
CA ALA A 109 5.33 -7.26 -5.57
C ALA A 109 6.14 -6.13 -6.25
N ALA A 110 6.53 -6.34 -7.52
CA ALA A 110 7.24 -5.36 -8.34
C ALA A 110 6.28 -4.28 -8.86
N ILE A 111 5.79 -3.42 -7.97
CA ILE A 111 4.89 -2.31 -8.31
C ILE A 111 5.52 -0.96 -7.97
N THR A 112 4.97 0.12 -8.50
CA THR A 112 5.35 1.50 -8.19
C THR A 112 4.55 2.03 -7.01
N LEU A 113 4.94 3.18 -6.45
CA LEU A 113 4.11 3.86 -5.45
C LEU A 113 2.77 4.32 -6.02
N ASP A 114 2.67 4.67 -7.32
CA ASP A 114 1.36 4.96 -7.93
C ASP A 114 0.43 3.75 -7.86
N GLU A 115 0.94 2.55 -8.20
CA GLU A 115 0.18 1.31 -8.11
C GLU A 115 -0.14 0.93 -6.65
N VAL A 116 0.75 1.24 -5.69
CA VAL A 116 0.48 1.10 -4.25
C VAL A 116 -0.70 1.99 -3.83
N TYR A 117 -0.69 3.27 -4.22
CA TYR A 117 -1.79 4.19 -3.92
C TYR A 117 -3.10 3.79 -4.63
N ASP A 118 -3.00 3.26 -5.85
CA ASP A 118 -4.15 2.73 -6.59
C ASP A 118 -4.78 1.53 -5.87
N LYS A 119 -3.95 0.59 -5.43
CA LYS A 119 -4.39 -0.57 -4.62
C LYS A 119 -4.96 -0.15 -3.28
N ALA A 120 -4.33 0.83 -2.62
CA ALA A 120 -4.84 1.38 -1.37
C ALA A 120 -6.29 1.88 -1.54
N GLN A 121 -6.55 2.66 -2.58
CA GLN A 121 -7.88 3.24 -2.83
C GLN A 121 -8.91 2.20 -3.30
N LYS A 122 -8.54 1.34 -4.26
CA LYS A 122 -9.49 0.46 -4.96
C LYS A 122 -9.70 -0.88 -4.27
N ASP A 123 -8.81 -1.25 -3.36
CA ASP A 123 -8.81 -2.56 -2.73
C ASP A 123 -8.61 -2.45 -1.21
N TRP A 124 -7.44 -2.03 -0.74
CA TRP A 124 -7.07 -2.24 0.66
C TRP A 124 -7.87 -1.43 1.67
N LEU A 125 -8.30 -0.21 1.31
CA LEU A 125 -9.09 0.67 2.17
C LEU A 125 -10.60 0.57 1.92
N ILE A 126 -11.03 -0.36 1.05
CA ILE A 126 -12.47 -0.61 0.83
C ILE A 126 -13.05 -1.25 2.09
N ARG A 127 -14.10 -0.64 2.63
CA ARG A 127 -14.84 -1.16 3.78
C ARG A 127 -15.50 -2.49 3.43
N ARG A 128 -15.16 -3.53 4.21
CA ARG A 128 -15.74 -4.87 4.12
C ARG A 128 -16.20 -5.32 5.49
N ASP A 129 -17.23 -6.15 5.53
CA ASP A 129 -17.64 -6.81 6.77
C ASP A 129 -16.54 -7.77 7.24
N ASN A 130 -16.42 -7.95 8.56
CA ASN A 130 -15.44 -8.85 9.18
C ASN A 130 -13.98 -8.55 8.85
N THR A 131 -13.66 -7.30 8.52
CA THR A 131 -12.28 -6.86 8.29
C THR A 131 -11.87 -5.72 9.23
N GLU A 132 -10.61 -5.74 9.62
CA GLU A 132 -9.94 -4.62 10.28
C GLU A 132 -9.03 -3.95 9.26
N ILE A 133 -9.30 -2.68 8.95
CA ILE A 133 -8.50 -1.88 8.00
C ILE A 133 -7.45 -1.09 8.78
N THR A 134 -6.22 -1.10 8.29
CA THR A 134 -5.09 -0.35 8.84
C THR A 134 -4.57 0.63 7.80
N PHE A 135 -4.41 1.89 8.20
CA PHE A 135 -3.73 2.91 7.41
C PHE A 135 -2.78 3.70 8.30
N GLU A 136 -1.54 3.87 7.86
CA GLU A 136 -0.53 4.69 8.49
C GLU A 136 0.34 5.38 7.44
N ALA A 137 0.74 6.63 7.71
CA ALA A 137 1.47 7.47 6.79
C ALA A 137 2.79 8.02 7.39
N LYS A 138 3.64 7.13 7.91
CA LYS A 138 4.86 7.48 8.66
C LYS A 138 6.11 7.74 7.78
N ASN A 139 6.00 7.65 6.45
CA ASN A 139 7.09 7.96 5.53
C ASN A 139 7.02 9.42 5.05
N ASN A 140 7.24 10.38 5.95
CA ASN A 140 7.08 11.82 5.64
C ASN A 140 5.68 12.16 5.09
N GLY A 141 4.66 11.54 5.68
CA GLY A 141 3.28 11.65 5.22
C GLY A 141 2.92 10.70 4.07
N MET A 142 3.85 9.96 3.48
CA MET A 142 3.53 8.87 2.55
C MET A 142 3.22 7.56 3.30
N ILE A 143 2.55 6.62 2.62
CA ILE A 143 2.14 5.32 3.18
C ILE A 143 3.32 4.62 3.87
N SER A 144 3.11 4.19 5.11
CA SER A 144 3.98 3.25 5.82
C SER A 144 3.31 1.91 6.06
N THR A 145 2.00 1.89 6.30
CA THR A 145 1.22 0.65 6.41
C THR A 145 -0.13 0.89 5.76
N CYS A 146 -0.56 0.03 4.86
CA CYS A 146 -1.89 0.11 4.26
C CYS A 146 -2.38 -1.28 3.91
N GLY A 147 -3.54 -1.66 4.43
CA GLY A 147 -4.05 -3.02 4.26
C GLY A 147 -5.27 -3.31 5.11
N TYR A 148 -5.69 -4.55 5.08
CA TYR A 148 -6.70 -5.08 5.98
C TYR A 148 -6.33 -6.51 6.41
N ARG A 149 -6.92 -6.97 7.51
CA ARG A 149 -7.00 -8.40 7.85
C ARG A 149 -8.43 -8.80 8.09
N GLU A 150 -8.74 -10.07 7.82
CA GLU A 150 -10.01 -10.66 8.26
C GLU A 150 -9.96 -10.92 9.77
N LEU A 151 -11.05 -10.63 10.48
CA LEU A 151 -11.14 -10.82 11.93
C LEU A 151 -11.09 -12.30 12.34
N SER A 152 -11.52 -13.20 11.45
CA SER A 152 -11.50 -14.66 11.65
C SER A 152 -10.15 -15.31 11.36
N CYS A 153 -9.18 -14.54 10.90
CA CYS A 153 -7.87 -15.08 10.61
C CYS A 153 -7.04 -15.28 11.89
N ALA A 154 -6.36 -16.43 11.98
CA ALA A 154 -5.42 -16.73 13.03
C ALA A 154 -4.07 -16.02 12.82
N ASP A 155 -3.29 -16.41 11.79
CA ASP A 155 -1.93 -15.93 11.59
C ASP A 155 -1.66 -15.51 10.12
N ASP A 156 -0.71 -14.59 9.90
CA ASP A 156 -0.11 -14.19 8.60
C ASP A 156 -1.06 -13.75 7.46
N CYS A 157 -2.18 -13.11 7.79
CA CYS A 157 -3.22 -12.74 6.81
C CYS A 157 -3.36 -11.24 6.55
N PHE A 158 -2.33 -10.45 6.86
CA PHE A 158 -2.37 -9.04 6.49
C PHE A 158 -2.32 -8.90 4.96
N ASN A 159 -3.41 -8.41 4.37
CA ASN A 159 -3.53 -8.12 2.96
C ASN A 159 -3.22 -6.64 2.74
N GLY A 160 -2.01 -6.35 2.29
CA GLY A 160 -1.56 -4.97 2.12
C GLY A 160 -0.06 -4.85 1.98
N ILE A 161 0.46 -3.70 2.40
CA ILE A 161 1.87 -3.36 2.32
C ILE A 161 2.35 -2.68 3.60
N LYS A 162 3.58 -2.99 4.00
CA LYS A 162 4.34 -2.29 5.03
C LYS A 162 5.61 -1.72 4.40
N ILE A 163 5.62 -0.41 4.21
CA ILE A 163 6.74 0.35 3.66
C ILE A 163 7.51 0.99 4.81
N THR A 164 8.74 0.58 5.05
CA THR A 164 9.54 1.10 6.16
C THR A 164 10.43 2.28 5.78
N ARG A 165 10.63 2.52 4.48
CA ARG A 165 11.41 3.65 3.99
C ARG A 165 11.00 4.01 2.57
N ILE A 166 10.93 5.31 2.27
CA ILE A 166 10.83 5.85 0.91
C ILE A 166 11.94 6.90 0.76
N GLN A 167 12.72 6.82 -0.32
CA GLN A 167 13.86 7.70 -0.54
C GLN A 167 13.99 8.09 -2.01
N SER A 168 14.19 9.39 -2.26
CA SER A 168 14.54 9.89 -3.59
C SER A 168 15.91 9.34 -4.02
N MET A 169 16.01 8.93 -5.27
CA MET A 169 17.28 8.67 -5.94
C MET A 169 17.63 9.95 -6.66
N ALA A 170 18.30 10.87 -5.98
CA ALA A 170 18.80 12.07 -6.64
C ALA A 170 19.63 11.69 -7.87
N ASP A 171 19.46 12.43 -8.96
CA ASP A 171 20.35 12.39 -10.11
C ASP A 171 21.73 12.98 -9.77
#